data_AF-A0A2M7U444-F1
#
_entry.id   AF-A0A2M7U444-F1
#
_cell.length_a   1.000
_cell.length_b   1.000
_cell.length_c   1.000
_cell.angle_alpha   90.00
_cell.angle_beta   90.00
_cell.angle_gamma   90.00
#
_symmetry.space_group_name_H-M   'P 1'
#
loop_
_entity.id
_entity.type
_entity.pdbx_description
1 polymer ?
#
loop_
_entity_poly.entity_id
_entity_poly.type
_entity_poly.pdbx_seq_one_letter_code
_entity_poly.pdbx_strand_id
1 'polypeptide(L)' 'MENKSKLLFLQSWYSKVTDIWYPWLKEEVEKKGYTAYFPDIPEMRKDVPDMNKMLKYEVLLVV' A
#
# COMPACT_ATOMS: atom_id res chain seq x y z
N MET A 1 16.25 10.40 25.29
CA MET A 1 15.81 9.66 24.10
C MET A 1 14.82 10.53 23.37
N GLU A 2 15.19 11.09 22.22
CA GLU A 2 14.30 11.93 21.42
C GLU A 2 13.13 11.07 20.92
N ASN A 3 11.91 11.49 21.25
CA ASN A 3 10.70 10.74 20.92
C ASN A 3 10.34 11.03 19.45
N LYS A 4 10.93 10.27 18.51
CA LYS A 4 10.61 10.42 17.09
C LYS A 4 9.16 10.01 16.84
N SER A 5 8.36 10.95 16.36
CA SER A 5 6.98 10.70 15.91
C SER A 5 6.96 9.58 14.85
N LYS A 6 5.99 8.67 14.97
CA LYS A 6 5.87 7.50 14.09
C LYS A 6 4.73 7.70 13.09
N LEU A 7 4.95 7.30 11.85
CA LEU A 7 3.96 7.34 10.78
C LEU A 7 3.68 5.91 10.31
N LEU A 8 2.38 5.58 10.20
CA LEU A 8 1.89 4.30 9.69
C LEU A 8 1.39 4.51 8.26
N PHE A 9 1.93 3.75 7.31
CA PHE A 9 1.49 3.77 5.92
C PHE A 9 0.71 2.50 5.61
N LEU A 10 -0.53 2.67 5.15
CA LEU A 10 -1.37 1.57 4.70
C LEU A 10 -1.39 1.56 3.18
N GLN A 11 -0.91 0.46 2.58
CA GLN A 11 -0.94 0.29 1.14
C GLN A 11 -2.38 0.10 0.64
N SER A 12 -2.68 0.64 -0.53
CA SER A 12 -3.92 0.41 -1.26
C SER A 12 -4.04 -1.04 -1.75
N TRP A 13 -5.27 -1.44 -2.08
CA TRP A 13 -5.52 -2.74 -2.71
C TRP A 13 -4.73 -2.87 -4.02
N TYR A 14 -4.17 -4.05 -4.26
CA TYR A 14 -3.27 -4.35 -5.39
C TYR A 14 -1.95 -3.58 -5.46
N SER A 15 -1.61 -2.77 -4.46
CA SER A 15 -0.33 -2.08 -4.40
C SER A 15 0.63 -2.77 -3.43
N LYS A 16 1.91 -2.71 -3.72
CA LYS A 16 3.01 -3.07 -2.83
C LYS A 16 3.62 -1.80 -2.25
N VAL A 17 4.24 -1.91 -1.08
CA VAL A 17 5.04 -0.84 -0.46
C VAL A 17 6.24 -0.40 -1.32
N THR A 18 6.58 -1.16 -2.35
CA THR A 18 7.59 -0.84 -3.35
C THR A 18 7.05 -0.05 -4.54
N ASP A 19 5.74 0.15 -4.63
CA ASP A 19 5.11 0.77 -5.79
C ASP A 19 5.19 2.30 -5.74
N ILE A 20 5.28 2.88 -6.95
CA ILE A 20 5.19 4.31 -7.32
C ILE A 20 5.85 5.25 -6.31
N TRP A 21 5.12 5.69 -5.29
CA TRP A 21 5.51 6.80 -4.40
C TRP A 21 5.79 6.37 -2.96
N TYR A 22 5.48 5.13 -2.57
CA TYR A 22 5.69 4.66 -1.19
C TYR A 22 7.17 4.70 -0.77
N PRO A 23 8.15 4.27 -1.60
CA PRO A 23 9.57 4.36 -1.23
C PRO A 23 10.06 5.80 -1.09
N TRP A 24 9.70 6.67 -2.05
CA TRP A 24 10.07 8.09 -2.01
C TRP A 24 9.49 8.77 -0.76
N LEU A 25 8.22 8.54 -0.44
CA LEU A 25 7.58 9.16 0.71
C LEU A 25 8.24 8.72 2.02
N LYS A 26 8.60 7.44 2.13
CA LYS A 26 9.36 6.92 3.28
C LYS A 26 10.64 7.72 3.49
N GLU A 27 11.43 7.90 2.44
CA GLU A 27 12.68 8.66 2.51
C GLU A 27 12.46 10.11 2.94
N GLU A 28 11.45 10.78 2.38
CA GLU A 28 11.16 12.18 2.69
C GLU A 28 10.71 12.40 4.13
N VAL A 29 9.91 11.49 4.70
CA VAL A 29 9.49 11.62 6.11
C VAL A 29 10.61 11.22 7.07
N GLU A 30 11.46 10.26 6.70
CA GLU A 30 12.63 9.87 7.51
C GLU A 30 13.67 10.99 7.57
N LYS A 31 13.90 11.71 6.46
CA LYS A 31 14.73 12.95 6.43
C LYS A 31 14.21 14.03 7.38
N LYS A 32 12.89 14.09 7.59
CA LYS A 32 12.23 15.03 8.52
C LYS A 32 12.23 14.55 9.97
N GLY A 33 12.88 13.42 10.28
CA GLY A 33 13.01 12.91 11.64
C GLY A 33 11.88 12.00 12.10
N TYR A 34 10.94 11.63 11.22
CA TYR A 34 9.90 10.66 11.52
C TYR A 34 10.43 9.22 11.38
N THR A 35 9.77 8.28 12.05
CA THR A 35 9.96 6.84 11.78
C THR A 35 8.78 6.35 10.93
N ALA A 36 9.05 5.88 9.73
CA ALA A 36 8.04 5.33 8.84
C ALA A 36 7.90 3.82 9.05
N TYR A 37 6.66 3.34 9.15
CA TYR A 37 6.35 1.93 9.29
C TYR A 37 5.32 1.49 8.25
N PHE A 38 5.64 0.40 7.55
CA PHE A 38 4.78 -0.25 6.59
C PHE A 38 4.48 -1.66 7.13
N PRO A 39 3.29 -1.91 7.67
CA PRO A 39 2.91 -3.24 8.11
C PRO A 39 2.73 -4.15 6.91
N ASP A 40 3.00 -5.44 7.11
CA ASP A 40 2.49 -6.45 6.19
C ASP A 40 0.98 -6.56 6.40
N ILE A 41 0.20 -6.25 5.36
CA ILE A 41 -1.26 -6.23 5.42
C ILE A 41 -1.77 -7.49 4.72
N PRO A 42 -2.63 -8.30 5.37
CA PRO A 42 -3.22 -9.46 4.72
C PRO A 42 -3.90 -9.05 3.41
N GLU A 43 -3.39 -9.57 2.29
CA GLU A 43 -4.05 -9.35 1.00
C GLU A 43 -5.32 -10.20 0.93
N MET A 44 -6.42 -9.59 0.45
CA MET A 44 -7.61 -10.36 0.10
C MET A 44 -7.23 -11.39 -0.97
N ARG A 45 -7.65 -12.65 -0.81
CA ARG A 45 -7.36 -13.72 -1.78
C ARG A 45 -7.86 -13.32 -3.16
N LYS A 46 -6.94 -13.20 -4.11
CA LYS A 46 -7.18 -12.77 -5.49
C LYS A 46 -7.63 -13.92 -6.39
N ASP A 47 -7.41 -15.16 -5.97
CA ASP A 47 -7.65 -16.40 -6.70
C ASP A 47 -9.01 -17.06 -6.41
N VAL A 48 -9.92 -16.36 -5.71
CA VAL A 48 -11.26 -16.88 -5.44
C VAL A 48 -12.22 -16.58 -6.61
N PRO A 49 -13.13 -17.51 -6.97
CA PRO A 49 -14.02 -17.35 -8.13
C PRO A 49 -14.84 -16.05 -8.11
N ASP A 50 -15.25 -15.59 -6.92
CA ASP A 50 -16.03 -14.36 -6.80
C ASP A 50 -15.18 -13.10 -7.01
N MET A 51 -13.89 -13.13 -6.65
CA MET A 51 -12.99 -12.04 -7.03
C MET A 51 -12.71 -12.00 -8.53
N ASN A 52 -12.51 -13.16 -9.15
CA ASN A 52 -12.36 -13.24 -10.60
C ASN A 52 -13.59 -12.69 -11.35
N LYS A 53 -14.80 -12.88 -10.82
CA LYS A 53 -16.01 -12.27 -11.37
C LYS A 53 -15.98 -10.75 -11.25
N MET A 54 -15.66 -10.20 -10.08
CA MET A 54 -15.63 -8.74 -9.87
C MET A 54 -14.59 -8.05 -10.76
N LEU A 55 -13.37 -8.58 -10.84
CA LEU A 55 -12.29 -8.02 -11.67
C LEU A 55 -12.59 -8.09 -13.17
N LYS A 56 -13.37 -9.08 -13.61
CA LYS A 56 -13.79 -9.21 -15.02
C LYS A 56 -14.68 -8.03 -15.46
N TYR A 57 -15.44 -7.42 -14.54
CA TYR A 57 -16.28 -6.27 -14.85
C TYR A 57 -15.51 -4.94 -14.87
N GLU A 58 -14.43 -4.82 -14.09
CA GLU A 58 -13.54 -3.64 -14.13
C GLU A 58 -12.87 -3.46 -15.51
N VAL A 59 -12.47 -4.56 -16.16
CA VAL A 59 -11.86 -4.51 -17.50
C VAL A 59 -12.86 -4.06 -18.59
N LEU A 60 -14.16 -4.25 -18.38
CA LEU A 60 -15.21 -3.89 -19.34
C LEU A 60 -15.63 -2.42 -19.28
N LEU A 61 -15.27 -1.69 -18.22
CA LEU A 61 -15.59 -0.27 -18.05
C LEU A 61 -14.46 0.68 -18.51
N VAL A 62 -13.31 0.14 -18.94
CA VAL A 62 -12.14 0.90 -19.42
C VAL A 62 -11.97 0.77 -20.94
N VAL A 63 -13.00 0.33 -21.68
CA VAL A 63 -13.02 0.27 -23.15
C VAL A 63 -14.07 1.23 -23.71
#